data_AF-A0A1I6JRS6-F1
#
_entry.id   AF-A0A1I6JRS6-F1
#
_cell.length_a   1.000
_cell.length_b   1.000
_cell.length_c   1.000
_cell.angle_alpha   90.00
_cell.angle_beta   90.00
_cell.angle_gamma   90.00
#
_symmetry.space_group_name_H-M   'P 1'
#
loop_
_entity.id
_entity.type
_entity.pdbx_description
1 polymer ?
#
loop_
_entity_poly.entity_id
_entity_poly.type
_entity_poly.pdbx_seq_one_letter_code
_entity_poly.pdbx_strand_id
1 'polypeptide(L)'
;MKIKKWKLTIIIACGIALVIGLIKKQEYTNIMADENNLFLFSVAPLHNDMLPDSLDEYIDLLTNSPIILRVKASGKREYTAKTIKQHVQIVEVYKGTHINEGEEIDILTTRMFLNLDDMTLNLGFTNLLKKDNEYLVFFDEKINSPYPKDNVYRISELLINPVFNYRDVPNTIIENKRYVPYSSVSENEFMVGDSVSLKKILLFKQKLLSKYPQ
;
A
#
# COMPACT_ATOMS: atom_id res chain seq x y z
N MET A 1 -36.96 -2.48 -47.68
CA MET A 1 -35.52 -2.17 -47.88
C MET A 1 -34.72 -3.46 -47.74
N LYS A 2 -34.19 -4.04 -48.83
CA LYS A 2 -33.41 -5.31 -48.76
C LYS A 2 -32.03 -5.03 -48.17
N ILE A 3 -31.74 -5.59 -46.99
CA ILE A 3 -30.40 -5.52 -46.40
C ILE A 3 -29.43 -6.25 -47.34
N LYS A 4 -28.42 -5.54 -47.84
CA LYS A 4 -27.38 -6.13 -48.69
C LYS A 4 -26.62 -7.18 -47.87
N LYS A 5 -26.29 -8.33 -48.48
CA LYS A 5 -25.65 -9.48 -47.81
C LYS A 5 -24.42 -9.09 -46.96
N TRP A 6 -23.58 -8.16 -47.43
CA TRP A 6 -22.41 -7.69 -46.68
C TRP A 6 -22.76 -6.97 -45.36
N LYS A 7 -23.87 -6.23 -45.29
CA LYS A 7 -24.35 -5.60 -44.06
C LYS A 7 -24.83 -6.65 -43.06
N LEU A 8 -25.48 -7.71 -43.55
CA LEU A 8 -25.90 -8.84 -42.71
C LEU A 8 -24.69 -9.57 -42.12
N THR A 9 -23.63 -9.78 -42.92
CA THR A 9 -22.37 -10.38 -42.45
C THR A 9 -21.72 -9.55 -41.34
N ILE A 10 -21.67 -8.23 -41.48
CA ILE A 10 -21.10 -7.33 -40.45
C ILE A 10 -21.92 -7.40 -39.16
N ILE A 11 -23.25 -7.36 -39.24
CA ILE A 11 -24.12 -7.44 -38.06
C ILE A 11 -23.91 -8.76 -37.31
N ILE A 12 -23.82 -9.87 -38.03
CA ILE A 12 -23.55 -11.19 -37.45
C ILE A 12 -22.17 -11.22 -36.79
N ALA A 13 -21.13 -10.71 -37.46
CA ALA A 13 -19.77 -10.65 -36.90
C ALA A 13 -19.69 -9.80 -35.63
N CYS A 14 -20.32 -8.62 -35.62
CA CYS A 14 -20.42 -7.78 -34.41
C CYS A 14 -21.19 -8.47 -33.28
N GLY A 15 -22.27 -9.20 -33.61
CA GLY A 15 -23.03 -9.99 -32.64
C GLY A 15 -22.18 -11.08 -32.00
N ILE A 16 -21.43 -11.83 -32.81
CA ILE A 16 -20.50 -12.87 -32.31
C ILE A 16 -19.41 -12.24 -31.45
N ALA A 17 -18.79 -11.15 -31.88
CA ALA A 17 -17.76 -10.45 -31.11
C ALA A 17 -18.29 -9.92 -29.77
N LEU A 18 -19.52 -9.39 -29.73
CA LEU A 18 -20.19 -8.96 -28.50
C LEU A 18 -20.43 -10.14 -27.55
N VAL A 19 -20.93 -11.27 -28.06
CA VAL A 19 -21.17 -12.48 -27.26
C VAL A 19 -19.85 -13.00 -26.68
N ILE A 20 -18.80 -13.11 -27.49
CA ILE A 20 -17.46 -13.51 -27.02
C ILE A 20 -16.95 -12.52 -25.97
N GLY A 21 -17.10 -11.21 -26.20
CA GLY A 21 -16.69 -10.17 -25.26
C GLY A 21 -17.43 -10.27 -23.92
N LEU A 22 -18.73 -10.57 -23.92
CA LEU A 22 -19.51 -10.77 -22.70
C LEU A 22 -19.10 -12.04 -21.94
N ILE A 23 -18.86 -13.15 -22.65
CA ILE A 23 -18.37 -14.40 -22.04
C ILE A 23 -16.99 -14.15 -21.42
N LYS A 24 -16.06 -13.55 -22.17
CA LYS A 24 -14.73 -13.20 -21.67
C LYS A 24 -14.78 -12.21 -20.51
N LYS A 25 -15.70 -11.23 -20.53
CA LYS A 25 -15.94 -10.31 -19.41
C LYS A 25 -16.26 -11.07 -18.12
N GLN A 26 -17.06 -12.14 -18.20
CA GLN A 26 -17.42 -12.97 -17.04
C GLN A 26 -16.25 -13.83 -16.53
N GLU A 27 -15.25 -14.12 -17.37
CA GLU A 27 -14.03 -14.83 -16.96
C GLU A 27 -13.05 -13.93 -16.17
N TYR A 28 -13.15 -12.60 -16.29
CA TYR A 28 -12.32 -11.70 -15.49
C TYR A 28 -12.80 -11.67 -14.04
N THR A 29 -12.07 -12.36 -13.17
CA THR A 29 -12.26 -12.27 -11.73
C THR A 29 -11.59 -11.00 -11.23
N ASN A 30 -12.38 -10.07 -10.68
CA ASN A 30 -11.81 -8.95 -9.94
C ASN A 30 -11.36 -9.47 -8.57
N ILE A 31 -10.11 -9.95 -8.51
CA ILE A 31 -9.50 -10.47 -7.27
C ILE A 31 -9.50 -9.38 -6.18
N MET A 32 -9.54 -8.09 -6.52
CA MET A 32 -9.52 -7.01 -5.54
C MET A 32 -10.92 -6.54 -5.11
N ALA A 33 -11.99 -7.20 -5.56
CA ALA A 33 -13.36 -6.86 -5.16
C ALA A 33 -13.66 -7.21 -3.68
N ASP A 34 -12.98 -8.22 -3.15
CA ASP A 34 -13.03 -8.60 -1.73
C ASP A 34 -11.62 -8.47 -1.15
N GLU A 35 -11.47 -7.67 -0.09
CA GLU A 35 -10.18 -7.47 0.56
C GLU A 35 -9.61 -8.76 1.15
N ASN A 36 -10.47 -9.73 1.50
CA ASN A 36 -10.03 -11.04 1.98
C ASN A 36 -9.27 -11.83 0.91
N ASN A 37 -9.41 -11.49 -0.37
CA ASN A 37 -8.63 -12.13 -1.42
C ASN A 37 -7.14 -11.82 -1.32
N LEU A 38 -6.74 -10.78 -0.57
CA LEU A 38 -5.32 -10.58 -0.22
C LEU A 38 -4.76 -11.77 0.57
N PHE A 39 -5.59 -12.54 1.28
CA PHE A 39 -5.16 -13.75 1.99
C PHE A 39 -4.71 -14.89 1.08
N LEU A 40 -5.02 -14.80 -0.22
CA LEU A 40 -4.50 -15.71 -1.23
C LEU A 40 -3.03 -15.40 -1.59
N PHE A 41 -2.52 -14.23 -1.18
CA PHE A 41 -1.17 -13.79 -1.52
C PHE A 41 -0.15 -14.22 -0.46
N SER A 42 1.12 -14.27 -0.90
CA SER A 42 2.26 -14.41 0.00
C SER A 42 3.10 -13.14 0.04
N VAL A 43 3.71 -12.86 1.18
CA VAL A 43 4.64 -11.74 1.39
C VAL A 43 6.04 -12.25 1.71
N ALA A 44 7.06 -11.49 1.33
CA ALA A 44 8.44 -11.76 1.73
C ALA A 44 8.72 -11.06 3.06
N PRO A 45 9.14 -11.79 4.12
CA PRO A 45 9.56 -11.17 5.36
C PRO A 45 10.95 -10.51 5.21
N LEU A 46 11.15 -9.41 5.93
CA LEU A 46 12.44 -8.73 6.05
C LEU A 46 13.37 -9.49 7.00
N HIS A 47 14.59 -9.75 6.56
CA HIS A 47 15.62 -10.41 7.35
C HIS A 47 16.77 -9.45 7.69
N ASN A 48 17.50 -9.77 8.77
CA ASN A 48 18.50 -8.86 9.32
C ASN A 48 19.68 -8.59 8.37
N ASP A 49 19.96 -9.51 7.46
CA ASP A 49 20.98 -9.36 6.41
C ASP A 49 20.62 -8.31 5.34
N MET A 50 19.34 -7.95 5.23
CA MET A 50 18.86 -6.87 4.35
C MET A 50 18.87 -5.50 5.03
N LEU A 51 19.01 -5.47 6.36
CA LEU A 51 19.02 -4.24 7.15
C LEU A 51 20.45 -3.75 7.35
N PRO A 52 20.66 -2.42 7.37
CA PRO A 52 21.92 -1.88 7.84
C PRO A 52 22.15 -2.21 9.32
N ASP A 53 23.39 -2.06 9.77
CA ASP A 53 23.76 -2.26 11.18
C ASP A 53 23.03 -1.27 12.10
N SER A 54 22.87 -0.02 11.64
CA SER A 54 22.06 1.02 12.28
C SER A 54 21.07 1.66 11.31
N LEU A 55 19.92 2.06 11.82
CA LEU A 55 18.88 2.82 11.10
C LEU A 55 18.97 4.33 11.36
N ASP A 56 20.04 4.82 12.00
CA ASP A 56 20.17 6.25 12.35
C ASP A 56 20.19 7.15 11.11
N GLU A 57 20.83 6.74 10.01
CA GLU A 57 20.78 7.47 8.74
C GLU A 57 19.35 7.60 8.20
N TYR A 58 18.50 6.59 8.39
CA TYR A 58 17.10 6.65 8.00
C TYR A 58 16.33 7.64 8.88
N ILE A 59 16.68 7.76 10.16
CA ILE A 59 16.07 8.76 11.06
C ILE A 59 16.38 10.17 10.57
N ASP A 60 17.63 10.42 10.18
CA ASP A 60 18.05 11.73 9.69
C ASP A 60 17.38 12.06 8.35
N LEU A 61 17.32 11.09 7.42
CA LEU A 61 16.58 11.24 6.16
C LEU A 61 15.11 11.58 6.40
N LEU A 62 14.42 10.83 7.27
CA LEU A 62 13.01 11.03 7.56
C LEU A 62 12.72 12.32 8.33
N THR A 63 13.59 12.70 9.28
CA THR A 63 13.47 14.00 9.97
C THR A 63 13.60 15.17 8.98
N ASN A 64 14.35 14.97 7.90
CA ASN A 64 14.50 15.94 6.83
C ASN A 64 13.40 15.87 5.75
N SER A 65 12.51 14.87 5.76
CA SER A 65 11.39 14.77 4.80
C SER A 65 10.62 16.08 4.72
N PRO A 66 10.24 16.54 3.51
CA PRO A 66 9.58 17.83 3.33
C PRO A 66 8.20 17.89 3.97
N ILE A 67 7.54 16.74 4.13
CA ILE A 67 6.19 16.63 4.69
C ILE A 67 6.18 15.50 5.74
N ILE A 68 5.65 15.79 6.93
CA ILE A 68 5.56 14.85 8.05
C ILE A 68 4.19 15.06 8.70
N LEU A 69 3.36 14.02 8.68
CA LEU A 69 1.97 14.10 9.10
C LEU A 69 1.64 12.98 10.09
N ARG A 70 0.73 13.28 11.02
CA ARG A 70 -0.08 12.26 11.70
C ARG A 70 -1.37 12.10 10.91
N VAL A 71 -1.71 10.88 10.56
CA VAL A 71 -2.90 10.58 9.76
C VAL A 71 -3.72 9.47 10.41
N LYS A 72 -5.03 9.54 10.25
CA LYS A 72 -5.97 8.50 10.67
C LYS A 72 -6.43 7.70 9.46
N ALA A 73 -6.30 6.39 9.52
CA ALA A 73 -6.68 5.52 8.42
C ALA A 73 -8.20 5.35 8.32
N SER A 74 -8.77 5.57 7.14
CA SER A 74 -10.20 5.39 6.89
C SER A 74 -10.62 3.92 6.73
N GLY A 75 -9.64 3.04 6.45
CA GLY A 75 -9.86 1.65 6.07
C GLY A 75 -10.23 1.45 4.60
N LYS A 76 -10.52 2.52 3.85
CA LYS A 76 -10.78 2.44 2.42
C LYS A 76 -9.47 2.33 1.64
N ARG A 77 -9.49 1.55 0.56
CA ARG A 77 -8.35 1.33 -0.33
C ARG A 77 -8.79 1.38 -1.79
N GLU A 78 -7.93 1.88 -2.66
CA GLU A 78 -8.10 1.84 -4.10
C GLU A 78 -7.01 0.97 -4.73
N TYR A 79 -7.41 -0.01 -5.53
CA TYR A 79 -6.50 -0.93 -6.23
C TYR A 79 -6.47 -0.58 -7.71
N THR A 80 -5.38 0.03 -8.17
CA THR A 80 -5.26 0.49 -9.56
C THR A 80 -3.89 0.11 -10.11
N ALA A 81 -3.88 -0.49 -11.31
CA ALA A 81 -2.65 -0.85 -12.03
C ALA A 81 -1.61 -1.60 -11.17
N LYS A 82 -2.05 -2.59 -10.39
CA LYS A 82 -1.22 -3.38 -9.46
C LYS A 82 -0.63 -2.58 -8.28
N THR A 83 -1.10 -1.36 -8.02
CA THR A 83 -0.72 -0.54 -6.85
C THR A 83 -1.89 -0.41 -5.88
N ILE A 84 -1.61 0.01 -4.65
CA ILE A 84 -2.60 0.22 -3.60
C ILE A 84 -2.47 1.67 -3.12
N LYS A 85 -3.54 2.45 -3.24
CA LYS A 85 -3.68 3.72 -2.52
C LYS A 85 -4.43 3.47 -1.22
N GLN A 86 -3.99 4.13 -0.16
CA GLN A 86 -4.60 4.00 1.16
C GLN A 86 -5.18 5.36 1.59
N HIS A 87 -6.49 5.41 1.80
CA HIS A 87 -7.21 6.63 2.12
C HIS A 87 -7.08 6.98 3.61
N VAL A 88 -6.64 8.19 3.90
CA VAL A 88 -6.45 8.68 5.27
C VAL A 88 -6.97 10.10 5.45
N GLN A 89 -7.22 10.49 6.68
CA GLN A 89 -7.47 11.87 7.08
C GLN A 89 -6.26 12.42 7.82
N ILE A 90 -5.83 13.64 7.51
CA ILE A 90 -4.77 14.32 8.25
C ILE A 90 -5.29 14.71 9.62
N VAL A 91 -4.59 14.30 10.67
CA VAL A 91 -4.91 14.64 12.06
C VAL A 91 -4.03 15.78 12.55
N GLU A 92 -2.74 15.75 12.19
CA GLU A 92 -1.78 16.78 12.60
C GLU A 92 -0.71 16.96 11.53
N VAL A 93 -0.27 18.21 11.34
CA VAL A 93 0.79 18.58 10.40
C VAL A 93 2.04 18.97 11.19
N TYR A 94 3.00 18.05 11.33
CA TYR A 94 4.29 18.38 11.97
C TYR A 94 5.21 19.18 11.04
N LYS A 95 5.12 18.91 9.73
CA LYS A 95 5.92 19.60 8.70
C LYS A 95 5.23 19.54 7.35
N GLY A 96 5.29 20.63 6.60
CA GLY A 96 4.70 20.78 5.27
C GLY A 96 4.01 22.14 5.11
N THR A 97 3.79 22.57 3.87
CA THR A 97 3.12 23.84 3.57
C THR A 97 1.86 23.60 2.76
N HIS A 98 0.82 24.40 2.95
CA HIS A 98 -0.46 24.27 2.22
C HIS A 98 -1.13 22.91 2.41
N ILE A 99 -1.03 22.36 3.62
CA ILE A 99 -1.66 21.11 4.06
C ILE A 99 -2.46 21.45 5.31
N ASN A 100 -3.72 21.02 5.38
CA ASN A 100 -4.58 21.34 6.51
C ASN A 100 -5.00 20.08 7.27
N GLU A 101 -5.15 20.21 8.59
CA GLU A 101 -5.79 19.17 9.41
C GLU A 101 -7.24 18.95 8.95
N GLY A 102 -7.70 17.70 9.06
CA GLY A 102 -9.01 17.26 8.59
C GLY A 102 -9.11 16.95 7.10
N GLU A 103 -8.10 17.32 6.30
CA GLU A 103 -8.03 17.03 4.86
C GLU A 103 -7.91 15.52 4.60
N GLU A 104 -8.68 15.01 3.63
CA GLU A 104 -8.58 13.63 3.16
C GLU A 104 -7.54 13.52 2.05
N ILE A 105 -6.61 12.58 2.19
CA ILE A 105 -5.52 12.33 1.25
C ILE A 105 -5.36 10.84 0.97
N ASP A 106 -4.69 10.53 -0.14
CA ASP A 106 -4.29 9.19 -0.51
C ASP A 106 -2.79 9.02 -0.30
N ILE A 107 -2.42 7.93 0.35
CA ILE A 107 -1.03 7.54 0.50
C ILE A 107 -0.67 6.57 -0.62
N LEU A 108 0.43 6.87 -1.32
CA LEU A 108 0.99 6.02 -2.37
C LEU A 108 2.49 5.77 -2.13
N THR A 109 2.95 4.58 -2.53
CA THR A 109 4.36 4.19 -2.61
C THR A 109 4.58 3.33 -3.85
N THR A 110 5.77 3.39 -4.45
CA THR A 110 6.10 2.49 -5.56
C THR A 110 6.43 1.07 -5.11
N ARG A 111 6.68 0.86 -3.80
CA ARG A 111 7.01 -0.45 -3.22
C ARG A 111 5.79 -1.30 -2.89
N MET A 112 4.60 -0.71 -2.87
CA MET A 112 3.36 -1.44 -2.62
C MET A 112 2.74 -1.89 -3.93
N PHE A 113 2.96 -3.14 -4.29
CA PHE A 113 2.43 -3.69 -5.52
C PHE A 113 2.01 -5.16 -5.40
N LEU A 114 1.10 -5.55 -6.28
CA LEU A 114 0.58 -6.90 -6.37
C LEU A 114 1.12 -7.60 -7.63
N ASN A 115 1.69 -8.79 -7.46
CA ASN A 115 2.02 -9.66 -8.56
C ASN A 115 0.99 -10.79 -8.64
N LEU A 116 0.22 -10.80 -9.73
CA LEU A 116 -0.84 -11.78 -9.95
C LEU A 116 -0.31 -13.09 -10.54
N ASP A 117 0.90 -13.09 -11.10
CA ASP A 117 1.47 -14.27 -11.77
C ASP A 117 1.94 -15.32 -10.75
N ASP A 118 2.50 -14.86 -9.63
CA ASP A 118 2.98 -15.71 -8.52
C ASP A 118 2.18 -15.51 -7.23
N MET A 119 1.10 -14.71 -7.28
CA MET A 119 0.28 -14.35 -6.12
C MET A 119 1.12 -13.79 -4.96
N THR A 120 2.08 -12.90 -5.26
CA THR A 120 2.88 -12.22 -4.25
C THR A 120 2.46 -10.77 -4.05
N LEU A 121 2.55 -10.32 -2.80
CA LEU A 121 2.20 -8.99 -2.37
C LEU A 121 3.45 -8.32 -1.78
N ASN A 122 3.89 -7.23 -2.38
CA ASN A 122 4.92 -6.38 -1.80
C ASN A 122 4.25 -5.22 -1.07
N LEU A 123 4.60 -5.03 0.20
CA LEU A 123 4.08 -3.96 1.05
C LEU A 123 5.20 -3.06 1.58
N GLY A 124 6.43 -3.15 1.06
CA GLY A 124 7.59 -2.43 1.62
C GLY A 124 7.82 -2.74 3.10
N PHE A 125 7.63 -4.01 3.48
CA PHE A 125 7.77 -4.57 4.83
C PHE A 125 6.91 -3.93 5.94
N THR A 126 5.98 -3.05 5.57
CA THR A 126 5.03 -2.42 6.50
C THR A 126 3.62 -2.71 6.03
N ASN A 127 2.75 -3.12 6.94
CA ASN A 127 1.43 -3.59 6.58
C ASN A 127 0.49 -2.47 6.14
N LEU A 128 -0.60 -2.88 5.50
CA LEU A 128 -1.71 -2.00 5.17
C LEU A 128 -2.26 -1.33 6.43
N LEU A 129 -2.64 -0.07 6.27
CA LEU A 129 -3.22 0.72 7.33
C LEU A 129 -4.52 0.07 7.82
N LYS A 130 -4.65 0.02 9.15
CA LYS A 130 -5.81 -0.51 9.85
C LYS A 130 -6.75 0.63 10.17
N LYS A 131 -8.03 0.45 9.84
CA LYS A 131 -9.09 1.43 10.05
C LYS A 131 -9.05 1.99 11.48
N ASP A 132 -9.27 3.29 11.59
CA ASP A 132 -9.34 4.06 12.84
C ASP A 132 -8.04 4.14 13.66
N ASN A 133 -6.95 3.53 13.20
CA ASN A 133 -5.62 3.74 13.78
C ASN A 133 -4.99 5.02 13.23
N GLU A 134 -4.13 5.61 14.05
CA GLU A 134 -3.33 6.77 13.69
C GLU A 134 -1.89 6.38 13.40
N TYR A 135 -1.29 7.03 12.41
CA TYR A 135 0.03 6.71 11.90
C TYR A 135 0.86 7.98 11.74
N LEU A 136 2.13 7.91 12.12
CA LEU A 136 3.16 8.86 11.72
C LEU A 136 3.63 8.48 10.31
N VAL A 137 3.55 9.42 9.37
CA VAL A 137 3.92 9.18 7.97
C VAL A 137 4.81 10.29 7.44
N PHE A 138 5.85 9.89 6.73
CA PHE A 138 6.83 10.77 6.11
C PHE A 138 6.68 10.74 4.60
N PHE A 139 6.57 11.91 3.98
CA PHE A 139 6.31 12.06 2.55
C PHE A 139 7.38 12.86 1.85
N ASP A 140 7.65 12.47 0.61
CA ASP A 140 8.55 13.18 -0.31
C ASP A 140 7.84 14.33 -1.01
N GLU A 141 6.61 14.11 -1.46
CA GLU A 141 5.88 15.13 -2.22
C GLU A 141 4.38 14.85 -2.30
N LYS A 142 3.62 15.91 -2.61
CA LYS A 142 2.28 15.79 -3.19
C LYS A 142 2.40 15.51 -4.69
N ILE A 143 1.77 14.46 -5.17
CA ILE A 143 1.79 14.10 -6.58
C ILE A 143 0.89 15.08 -7.35
N ASN A 144 1.46 15.69 -8.39
CA ASN A 144 0.68 16.49 -9.34
C ASN A 144 -0.07 15.56 -10.31
N SER A 145 -1.27 15.15 -9.90
CA SER A 145 -2.12 14.26 -10.71
C SER A 145 -2.79 15.04 -11.86
N PRO A 146 -2.93 14.43 -13.05
CA PRO A 146 -3.76 15.00 -14.12
C PRO A 146 -5.26 15.00 -13.77
N TYR A 147 -5.68 14.31 -12.69
CA TYR A 147 -7.06 14.27 -12.24
C TYR A 147 -7.30 15.29 -11.11
N PRO A 148 -8.16 16.31 -11.29
CA PRO A 148 -8.31 17.41 -10.33
C PRO A 148 -8.82 17.02 -8.93
N LYS A 149 -9.36 15.80 -8.78
CA LYS A 149 -9.88 15.29 -7.50
C LYS A 149 -8.85 14.49 -6.72
N ASP A 150 -7.73 14.14 -7.34
CA ASP A 150 -6.70 13.34 -6.72
C ASP A 150 -5.93 14.18 -5.71
N ASN A 151 -5.89 13.71 -4.47
CA ASN A 151 -5.13 14.32 -3.40
C ASN A 151 -4.09 13.33 -2.87
N VAL A 152 -3.14 12.97 -3.74
CA VAL A 152 -2.23 11.84 -3.52
C VAL A 152 -0.87 12.34 -3.07
N TYR A 153 -0.33 11.72 -2.04
CA TYR A 153 1.00 12.00 -1.50
C TYR A 153 1.87 10.76 -1.58
N ARG A 154 3.11 10.93 -2.04
CA ARG A 154 4.10 9.85 -2.11
C ARG A 154 4.92 9.80 -0.82
N ILE A 155 4.94 8.66 -0.16
CA ILE A 155 5.79 8.45 1.04
C ILE A 155 7.26 8.36 0.64
N SER A 156 8.16 8.62 1.60
CA SER A 156 9.60 8.53 1.34
C SER A 156 10.04 7.10 0.97
N GLU A 157 10.85 7.00 -0.09
CA GLU A 157 11.30 5.73 -0.68
C GLU A 157 12.45 5.10 0.11
N LEU A 158 12.11 4.41 1.21
CA LEU A 158 13.04 3.61 2.01
C LEU A 158 12.77 2.11 1.85
N LEU A 159 13.70 1.28 2.33
CA LEU A 159 13.51 -0.17 2.36
C LEU A 159 12.21 -0.54 3.11
N ILE A 160 12.03 0.04 4.29
CA ILE A 160 10.82 -0.06 5.11
C ILE A 160 9.99 1.20 4.84
N ASN A 161 8.74 1.03 4.43
CA ASN A 161 7.83 2.17 4.25
C ASN A 161 7.74 2.99 5.56
N PRO A 162 7.95 4.32 5.51
CA PRO A 162 8.04 5.15 6.72
C PRO A 162 6.64 5.53 7.22
N VAL A 163 5.89 4.52 7.64
CA VAL A 163 4.51 4.56 8.09
C VAL A 163 4.45 3.81 9.42
N PHE A 164 4.28 4.52 10.52
CA PHE A 164 4.43 3.95 11.86
C PHE A 164 3.15 4.13 12.67
N ASN A 165 2.56 3.05 13.17
CA ASN A 165 1.35 3.11 13.98
C ASN A 165 1.68 3.70 15.35
N TYR A 166 0.88 4.65 15.85
CA TYR A 166 1.07 5.17 17.21
C TYR A 166 0.79 4.14 18.30
N ARG A 167 0.01 3.09 17.99
CA ARG A 167 -0.23 1.97 18.89
C ARG A 167 0.89 0.93 18.81
N ASP A 168 1.10 0.22 19.91
CA ASP A 168 1.92 -0.98 19.94
C ASP A 168 1.15 -2.15 19.33
N VAL A 169 1.61 -2.62 18.18
CA VAL A 169 1.04 -3.76 17.47
C VAL A 169 1.94 -4.98 17.69
N PRO A 170 1.42 -6.10 18.21
CA PRO A 170 2.20 -7.34 18.29
C PRO A 170 2.50 -7.84 16.88
N ASN A 171 3.75 -8.27 16.65
CA ASN A 171 4.19 -8.79 15.36
C ASN A 171 4.54 -10.27 15.50
N THR A 172 3.90 -11.11 14.69
CA THR A 172 4.20 -12.55 14.60
C THR A 172 5.36 -12.77 13.63
N ILE A 173 6.36 -13.53 14.06
CA ILE A 173 7.52 -13.91 13.24
C ILE A 173 7.32 -15.33 12.74
N ILE A 174 7.51 -15.54 11.44
CA ILE A 174 7.50 -16.88 10.83
C ILE A 174 8.89 -17.13 10.26
N GLU A 175 9.70 -17.85 11.04
CA GLU A 175 11.11 -18.06 10.74
C GLU A 175 11.35 -18.99 9.53
N ASN A 176 12.54 -18.87 8.94
CA ASN A 176 13.09 -19.78 7.92
C ASN A 176 12.23 -19.96 6.67
N LYS A 177 11.47 -18.92 6.28
CA LYS A 177 10.66 -18.92 5.06
C LYS A 177 10.96 -17.70 4.21
N ARG A 178 11.26 -17.94 2.94
CA ARG A 178 11.42 -16.88 1.92
C ARG A 178 10.10 -16.13 1.65
N TYR A 179 8.98 -16.84 1.75
CA TYR A 179 7.64 -16.30 1.60
C TYR A 179 6.71 -16.90 2.64
N VAL A 180 5.80 -16.08 3.15
CA VAL A 180 4.79 -16.49 4.13
C VAL A 180 3.40 -16.09 3.64
N PRO A 181 2.35 -16.88 3.92
CA PRO A 181 0.98 -16.48 3.59
C PRO A 181 0.66 -15.14 4.25
N TYR A 182 0.11 -14.20 3.49
CA TYR A 182 -0.24 -12.88 4.01
C TYR A 182 -1.24 -12.99 5.16
N SER A 183 -2.18 -13.95 5.10
CA SER A 183 -3.14 -14.24 6.18
C SER A 183 -2.49 -14.54 7.54
N SER A 184 -1.26 -15.05 7.56
CA SER A 184 -0.56 -15.37 8.81
C SER A 184 0.10 -14.14 9.44
N VAL A 185 0.23 -13.05 8.70
CA VAL A 185 0.90 -11.81 9.13
C VAL A 185 0.05 -10.56 8.84
N SER A 186 -1.23 -10.73 8.51
CA SER A 186 -2.12 -9.63 8.12
C SER A 186 -2.42 -8.68 9.27
N GLU A 187 -2.22 -9.11 10.51
CA GLU A 187 -2.40 -8.29 11.72
C GLU A 187 -1.10 -7.67 12.23
N ASN A 188 0.06 -8.01 11.64
CA ASN A 188 1.33 -7.38 11.98
C ASN A 188 1.34 -5.91 11.54
N GLU A 189 2.22 -5.11 12.14
CA GLU A 189 2.63 -3.81 11.59
C GLU A 189 3.80 -3.98 10.61
N PHE A 190 4.76 -4.86 10.93
CA PHE A 190 5.96 -5.12 10.14
C PHE A 190 6.03 -6.59 9.71
N MET A 191 6.44 -6.82 8.46
CA MET A 191 6.72 -8.15 7.93
C MET A 191 8.19 -8.48 8.12
N VAL A 192 8.52 -9.16 9.20
CA VAL A 192 9.89 -9.52 9.57
C VAL A 192 10.03 -11.02 9.78
N GLY A 193 11.21 -11.56 9.42
CA GLY A 193 11.48 -12.99 9.41
C GLY A 193 12.32 -13.47 10.59
N ASP A 194 12.78 -12.55 11.43
CA ASP A 194 13.59 -12.84 12.61
C ASP A 194 13.42 -11.76 13.70
N SER A 195 13.76 -12.12 14.93
CA SER A 195 13.58 -11.26 16.11
C SER A 195 14.57 -10.10 16.18
N VAL A 196 15.73 -10.23 15.52
CA VAL A 196 16.76 -9.18 15.48
C VAL A 196 16.26 -8.01 14.63
N SER A 197 15.73 -8.30 13.45
CA SER A 197 15.07 -7.35 12.55
C SER A 197 13.91 -6.65 13.24
N LEU A 198 13.03 -7.40 13.91
CA LEU A 198 11.90 -6.81 14.64
C LEU A 198 12.39 -5.82 15.70
N LYS A 199 13.38 -6.20 16.52
CA LYS A 199 13.92 -5.34 17.57
C LYS A 199 14.53 -4.06 17.00
N LYS A 200 15.30 -4.15 15.91
CA LYS A 200 15.88 -2.98 15.23
C LYS A 200 14.78 -2.01 14.76
N ILE A 201 13.73 -2.53 14.12
CA ILE A 201 12.63 -1.71 13.59
C ILE A 201 11.80 -1.08 14.71
N LEU A 202 11.51 -1.81 15.80
CA LEU A 202 10.76 -1.26 16.93
C LEU A 202 11.53 -0.14 17.63
N LEU A 203 12.86 -0.27 17.79
CA LEU A 203 13.70 0.81 18.32
C LEU A 203 13.72 2.02 17.38
N PHE A 204 13.79 1.79 16.07
CA PHE A 204 13.71 2.83 15.05
C PHE A 204 12.37 3.57 15.09
N LYS A 205 11.24 2.85 15.12
CA LYS A 205 9.89 3.37 15.33
C LYS A 205 9.83 4.23 16.59
N GLN A 206 10.30 3.69 17.72
CA GLN A 206 10.26 4.40 19.01
C GLN A 206 11.02 5.73 18.96
N LYS A 207 12.21 5.75 18.37
CA LYS A 207 12.99 6.99 18.18
C LYS A 207 12.21 8.01 17.36
N LEU A 208 11.54 7.62 16.28
CA LEU A 208 10.73 8.53 15.46
C LEU A 208 9.50 9.03 16.22
N LEU A 209 8.72 8.16 16.85
CA LEU A 209 7.53 8.56 17.62
C LEU A 209 7.88 9.49 18.79
N SER A 210 9.07 9.35 19.39
CA SER A 210 9.52 10.28 20.45
C SER A 210 9.75 11.72 19.96
N LYS A 211 10.03 11.90 18.66
CA LYS A 211 10.21 13.22 18.03
C LYS A 211 8.89 13.83 17.58
N TYR A 212 7.89 12.99 17.32
CA TYR A 212 6.57 13.38 16.80
C TYR A 212 5.50 12.70 17.67
N PRO A 213 5.20 13.24 18.87
CA PRO A 213 4.22 12.66 19.78
C PRO A 213 2.79 12.85 19.27
N GLN A 214 1.90 11.93 19.68
CA GLN A 214 0.46 12.00 19.41
C GLN A 214 -0.22 13.18 20.12
#